data_AF-A0A970G0T0-F1
#
_entry.id   AF-A0A970G0T0-F1
#
_cell.length_a   1.000
_cell.length_b   1.000
_cell.length_c   1.000
_cell.angle_alpha   90.00
_cell.angle_beta   90.00
_cell.angle_gamma   90.00
#
_symmetry.space_group_name_H-M   'P 1'
#
loop_
_entity.id
_entity.type
_entity.pdbx_description
1 polymer ?
#
loop_
_entity_poly.entity_id
_entity_poly.type
_entity_poly.pdbx_seq_one_letter_code
_entity_poly.pdbx_strand_id
1 'polypeptide(L)'
;MKSKRTLLIRLAVVLVLIAIGAVMMVIGRGHTVYFDNVALDYNGTHYDALYKVTVYVKDKQVAKLYAKERGMATWIGQNFSMTLEVIETKGGDEEVHTIHVKLPYNMDGIVLNLPALLQGLPEEAYLKEFVSNVPEVPVEEEPGSSDEFDFGADF
;
A
#
# COMPACT_ATOMS: atom_id res chain seq x y z
N MET A 1 -54.65 -8.50 13.57
CA MET A 1 -54.02 -7.56 12.61
C MET A 1 -52.92 -6.68 13.21
N LYS A 2 -52.92 -6.38 14.52
CA LYS A 2 -51.87 -5.59 15.19
C LYS A 2 -50.48 -6.26 15.16
N SER A 3 -50.40 -7.57 15.40
CA SER A 3 -49.14 -8.34 15.39
C SER A 3 -48.41 -8.33 14.05
N LYS A 4 -49.14 -8.46 12.92
CA LYS A 4 -48.55 -8.40 11.57
C LYS A 4 -47.91 -7.04 11.26
N ARG A 5 -48.52 -5.94 11.72
CA ARG A 5 -47.96 -4.58 11.58
C ARG A 5 -46.72 -4.40 12.45
N THR A 6 -46.73 -4.88 13.69
CA THR A 6 -45.55 -4.86 14.57
C THR A 6 -44.40 -5.71 14.01
N LEU A 7 -44.70 -6.85 13.38
CA LEU A 7 -43.70 -7.73 12.76
C LEU A 7 -43.09 -7.08 11.51
N LEU A 8 -43.90 -6.42 10.67
CA LEU A 8 -43.43 -5.62 9.54
C LEU A 8 -42.54 -4.46 9.98
N ILE A 9 -42.92 -3.73 11.04
CA ILE A 9 -42.12 -2.63 11.59
C ILE A 9 -40.78 -3.18 12.13
N ARG A 10 -40.79 -4.31 12.84
CA ARG A 10 -39.56 -4.95 13.31
C ARG A 10 -38.65 -5.38 12.17
N LEU A 11 -39.21 -5.98 11.11
CA LEU A 11 -38.43 -6.36 9.92
C LEU A 11 -37.82 -5.14 9.23
N ALA A 12 -38.59 -4.04 9.12
CA ALA A 12 -38.10 -2.79 8.56
C ALA A 12 -36.96 -2.20 9.40
N VAL A 13 -37.06 -2.21 10.73
CA VAL A 13 -35.99 -1.76 11.63
C VAL A 13 -34.74 -2.64 11.48
N VAL A 14 -34.90 -3.95 11.39
CA VAL A 14 -33.76 -4.87 11.15
C VAL A 14 -33.09 -4.57 9.80
N LEU A 15 -33.87 -4.33 8.74
CA LEU A 15 -33.34 -3.92 7.44
C LEU A 15 -32.56 -2.61 7.50
N VAL A 16 -33.06 -1.61 8.24
CA VAL A 16 -32.36 -0.34 8.46
C VAL A 16 -31.05 -0.56 9.21
N LEU A 17 -31.02 -1.41 10.24
CA LEU A 17 -29.79 -1.73 10.96
C LEU A 17 -28.76 -2.44 10.06
N ILE A 18 -29.20 -3.37 9.22
CA ILE A 18 -28.32 -4.03 8.23
C ILE A 18 -27.77 -2.99 7.24
N ALA A 19 -28.59 -2.06 6.77
CA ALA A 19 -28.15 -1.00 5.86
C ALA A 19 -27.10 -0.09 6.53
N ILE A 20 -27.29 0.29 7.79
CA ILE A 20 -26.31 1.06 8.55
C ILE A 20 -25.00 0.27 8.70
N GLY A 21 -25.08 -1.02 9.05
CA GLY A 21 -23.91 -1.89 9.15
C GLY A 21 -23.14 -2.00 7.83
N ALA A 22 -23.85 -2.14 6.71
CA ALA A 22 -23.24 -2.16 5.38
C ALA A 22 -22.52 -0.84 5.05
N VAL A 23 -23.12 0.30 5.38
CA VAL A 23 -22.48 1.62 5.20
C VAL A 23 -21.22 1.77 6.06
N MET A 24 -21.28 1.32 7.31
CA MET A 24 -20.11 1.34 8.21
C MET A 24 -18.95 0.48 7.69
N MET A 25 -19.24 -0.65 7.02
CA MET A 25 -18.23 -1.52 6.42
C MET A 25 -17.45 -0.82 5.29
N VAL A 26 -18.13 0.02 4.49
CA VAL A 26 -17.50 0.72 3.37
C VAL A 26 -16.66 1.90 3.85
N ILE A 27 -17.16 2.70 4.80
CA ILE A 27 -16.47 3.91 5.26
C ILE A 27 -15.33 3.56 6.24
N GLY A 28 -15.49 2.51 7.03
CA GLY A 28 -14.55 2.13 8.07
C GLY A 28 -13.33 1.34 7.60
N ARG A 29 -13.24 1.00 6.30
CA ARG A 29 -12.11 0.20 5.80
C ARG A 29 -10.83 1.04 5.77
N GLY A 30 -9.83 0.60 6.53
CA GLY A 30 -8.48 1.17 6.51
C GLY A 30 -7.66 0.55 5.38
N HIS A 31 -7.02 1.40 4.59
CA HIS A 31 -6.06 1.02 3.56
C HIS A 31 -4.65 1.44 3.99
N THR A 32 -3.66 0.62 3.65
CA THR A 32 -2.25 0.99 3.79
C THR A 32 -1.75 1.41 2.42
N VAL A 33 -1.38 2.68 2.30
CA VAL A 33 -0.85 3.26 1.07
C VAL A 33 0.65 3.36 1.20
N TYR A 34 1.36 2.66 0.33
CA TYR A 34 2.80 2.76 0.14
C TYR A 34 3.09 3.75 -0.98
N PHE A 35 4.09 4.60 -0.77
CA PHE A 35 4.56 5.56 -1.77
C PHE A 35 5.93 5.11 -2.25
N ASP A 36 6.06 4.87 -3.55
CA ASP A 36 7.27 4.35 -4.17
C ASP A 36 7.92 5.44 -5.01
N ASN A 37 9.19 5.75 -4.73
CA ASN A 37 9.98 6.64 -5.56
C ASN A 37 11.03 5.85 -6.35
N VAL A 38 10.54 4.95 -7.21
CA VAL A 38 11.38 4.07 -8.04
C VAL A 38 11.14 4.41 -9.51
N ALA A 39 12.21 4.39 -10.30
CA ALA A 39 12.14 4.55 -11.74
C ALA A 39 11.25 3.45 -12.36
N LEU A 40 10.48 3.81 -13.38
CA LEU A 40 9.53 2.91 -14.02
C LEU A 40 9.73 2.93 -15.53
N ASP A 41 9.81 1.75 -16.13
CA ASP A 41 9.67 1.58 -17.58
C ASP A 41 8.22 1.26 -17.91
N TYR A 42 7.55 2.15 -18.66
CA TYR A 42 6.17 1.94 -19.08
C TYR A 42 6.03 2.25 -20.58
N ASN A 43 5.46 1.30 -21.34
CA ASN A 43 5.26 1.40 -22.79
C ASN A 43 6.52 1.85 -23.58
N GLY A 44 7.70 1.39 -23.16
CA GLY A 44 8.96 1.72 -23.82
C GLY A 44 9.53 3.10 -23.50
N THR A 45 8.91 3.85 -22.58
CA THR A 45 9.43 5.12 -22.06
C THR A 45 9.96 4.92 -20.64
N HIS A 46 11.19 5.37 -20.39
CA HIS A 46 11.82 5.35 -19.08
C HIS A 46 11.43 6.60 -18.29
N TYR A 47 10.89 6.41 -17.09
CA TYR A 47 10.57 7.48 -16.16
C TYR A 47 11.53 7.41 -14.98
N ASP A 48 12.37 8.44 -14.84
CA ASP A 48 13.35 8.51 -13.76
C ASP A 48 12.70 8.71 -12.39
N ALA A 49 13.39 8.24 -11.36
CA ALA A 49 13.02 8.51 -9.97
C ALA A 49 13.27 9.98 -9.64
N LEU A 50 12.42 10.54 -8.78
CA LEU A 50 12.53 11.93 -8.33
C LEU A 50 13.70 12.06 -7.35
N TYR A 51 14.37 13.22 -7.34
CA TYR A 51 15.50 13.43 -6.44
C TYR A 51 15.07 13.41 -4.96
N LYS A 52 14.01 14.14 -4.63
CA LYS A 52 13.44 14.21 -3.27
C LYS A 52 11.94 14.41 -3.37
N VAL A 53 11.16 13.59 -2.67
CA VAL A 53 9.72 13.79 -2.53
C VAL A 53 9.34 13.77 -1.07
N THR A 54 8.63 14.80 -0.63
CA THR A 54 8.04 14.84 0.70
C THR A 54 6.53 14.64 0.57
N VAL A 55 6.02 13.61 1.22
CA VAL A 55 4.61 13.23 1.18
C VAL A 55 3.92 13.75 2.42
N TYR A 56 2.84 14.51 2.23
CA TYR A 56 1.96 15.00 3.28
C TYR A 56 0.57 14.39 3.13
N VAL A 57 0.04 13.90 4.24
CA VAL A 57 -1.31 13.34 4.34
C VAL A 57 -1.99 13.98 5.55
N LYS A 58 -3.15 14.62 5.35
CA LYS A 58 -3.85 15.42 6.39
C LYS A 58 -2.93 16.50 7.00
N ASP A 59 -2.22 17.24 6.14
CA ASP A 59 -1.28 18.32 6.53
C ASP A 59 -0.13 17.86 7.45
N LYS A 60 0.11 16.55 7.53
CA LYS A 60 1.23 15.97 8.27
C LYS A 60 2.20 15.31 7.32
N GLN A 61 3.48 15.60 7.48
CA GLN A 61 4.54 14.90 6.78
C GLN A 61 4.55 13.43 7.21
N VAL A 62 4.28 12.51 6.29
CA VAL A 62 4.26 11.07 6.55
C VAL A 62 5.52 10.37 6.06
N ALA A 63 6.13 10.89 5.01
CA ALA A 63 7.35 10.33 4.44
C ALA A 63 8.19 11.40 3.75
N LYS A 64 9.50 11.20 3.77
CA LYS A 64 10.46 11.92 2.94
C LYS A 64 11.27 10.86 2.21
N LEU A 65 11.20 10.86 0.89
CA LEU A 65 11.67 9.79 0.03
C LEU A 65 12.71 10.33 -0.95
N TYR A 66 13.87 9.71 -0.95
CA TYR A 66 14.88 9.83 -2.00
C TYR A 66 14.70 8.73 -3.04
N ALA A 67 15.56 8.72 -4.06
CA ALA A 67 15.51 7.71 -5.10
C ALA A 67 15.60 6.29 -4.52
N LYS A 68 14.70 5.41 -4.96
CA LYS A 68 14.55 4.01 -4.52
C LYS A 68 14.04 3.81 -3.09
N GLU A 69 13.57 4.87 -2.44
CA GLU A 69 12.95 4.77 -1.12
C GLU A 69 11.44 4.59 -1.22
N ARG A 70 10.88 3.95 -0.17
CA ARG A 70 9.45 3.71 -0.03
C ARG A 70 8.95 4.23 1.32
N GLY A 71 7.85 4.95 1.28
CA GLY A 71 7.13 5.45 2.44
C GLY A 71 5.81 4.70 2.62
N MET A 72 5.17 4.89 3.77
CA MET A 72 3.82 4.38 3.99
C MET A 72 2.96 5.35 4.80
N ALA A 73 1.67 5.33 4.55
CA ALA A 73 0.66 6.00 5.35
C ALA A 73 -0.60 5.14 5.43
N THR A 74 -1.35 5.32 6.51
CA THR A 74 -2.67 4.70 6.67
C THR A 74 -3.77 5.70 6.32
N TRP A 75 -4.80 5.23 5.63
CA TRP A 75 -5.95 6.04 5.25
C TRP A 75 -7.25 5.28 5.48
N ILE A 76 -8.31 5.98 5.88
CA ILE A 76 -9.63 5.38 6.11
C ILE A 76 -10.56 5.87 5.01
N GLY A 77 -11.23 4.93 4.34
CA GLY A 77 -12.09 5.18 3.19
C GLY A 77 -11.34 5.18 1.86
N GLN A 78 -12.07 5.47 0.77
CA GLN A 78 -11.54 5.35 -0.59
C GLN A 78 -11.01 6.65 -1.17
N ASN A 79 -11.46 7.80 -0.67
CA ASN A 79 -11.07 9.11 -1.21
C ASN A 79 -9.74 9.53 -0.59
N PHE A 80 -8.64 9.06 -1.15
CA PHE A 80 -7.31 9.38 -0.65
C PHE A 80 -6.85 10.73 -1.21
N SER A 81 -6.30 11.56 -0.33
CA SER A 81 -5.77 12.88 -0.66
C SER A 81 -4.38 13.00 -0.07
N MET A 82 -3.43 13.43 -0.89
CA MET A 82 -2.08 13.74 -0.46
C MET A 82 -1.56 15.01 -1.13
N THR A 83 -0.62 15.65 -0.46
CA THR A 83 0.17 16.75 -1.03
C THR A 83 1.61 16.28 -1.13
N LEU A 84 2.20 16.45 -2.30
CA LEU A 84 3.58 16.08 -2.60
C LEU A 84 4.40 17.35 -2.78
N GLU A 85 5.49 17.50 -2.04
CA GLU A 85 6.53 18.47 -2.35
C GLU A 85 7.65 17.75 -3.08
N VAL A 86 7.84 18.08 -4.36
CA VAL A 86 8.71 17.36 -5.29
C VAL A 86 9.89 18.24 -5.64
N ILE A 87 11.08 17.65 -5.62
CA ILE A 87 12.28 18.19 -6.26
C ILE A 87 12.73 17.17 -7.29
N GLU A 88 12.71 17.56 -8.56
CA GLU A 88 13.12 16.68 -9.66
C GLU A 88 14.65 16.53 -9.74
N THR A 89 15.38 17.63 -9.57
CA THR A 89 16.84 17.67 -9.71
C THR A 89 17.53 18.24 -8.47
N LYS A 90 18.77 17.82 -8.21
CA LYS A 90 19.53 18.27 -7.04
C LYS A 90 19.72 19.79 -7.06
N GLY A 91 19.00 20.49 -6.18
CA GLY A 91 19.01 21.95 -6.09
C GLY A 91 18.04 22.68 -7.02
N GLY A 92 17.09 21.95 -7.63
CA GLY A 92 15.98 22.52 -8.37
C GLY A 92 14.88 23.08 -7.45
N ASP A 93 13.84 23.63 -8.07
CA ASP A 93 12.71 24.23 -7.38
C ASP A 93 11.82 23.19 -6.68
N GLU A 94 11.21 23.58 -5.56
CA GLU A 94 10.23 22.77 -4.84
C GLU A 94 8.84 23.00 -5.44
N GLU A 95 8.30 21.96 -6.09
CA GLU A 95 6.94 21.99 -6.65
C GLU A 95 5.95 21.28 -5.73
N VAL A 96 4.81 21.93 -5.46
CA VAL A 96 3.76 21.38 -4.60
C VAL A 96 2.60 20.87 -5.46
N HIS A 97 2.32 19.58 -5.36
CA HIS A 97 1.26 18.90 -6.10
C HIS A 97 0.24 18.28 -5.14
N THR A 98 -1.02 18.70 -5.21
CA THR A 98 -2.12 18.07 -4.47
C THR A 98 -2.82 17.05 -5.35
N ILE A 99 -2.80 15.78 -4.93
CA ILE A 99 -3.33 14.66 -5.72
C ILE A 99 -4.44 13.97 -4.95
N HIS A 100 -5.54 13.73 -5.66
CA HIS A 100 -6.68 12.93 -5.19
C HIS A 100 -6.71 11.62 -5.95
N VAL A 101 -6.64 10.51 -5.23
CA VAL A 101 -6.67 9.15 -5.80
C VAL A 101 -7.81 8.38 -5.15
N LYS A 102 -8.56 7.64 -5.97
CA LYS A 102 -9.58 6.73 -5.45
C LYS A 102 -8.96 5.36 -5.18
N LEU A 103 -8.90 4.96 -3.92
CA LEU A 103 -8.33 3.67 -3.54
C LEU A 103 -9.29 2.51 -3.89
N PRO A 104 -8.79 1.43 -4.53
CA PRO A 104 -9.56 0.23 -4.81
C PRO A 104 -10.01 -0.46 -3.51
N TYR A 105 -11.26 -0.93 -3.48
CA TYR A 105 -11.88 -1.55 -2.29
C TYR A 105 -11.37 -2.97 -1.99
N ASN A 106 -10.88 -3.66 -3.00
CA ASN A 106 -10.52 -5.07 -2.96
C ASN A 106 -9.07 -5.32 -2.52
N MET A 107 -8.31 -4.28 -2.17
CA MET A 107 -6.86 -4.36 -1.91
C MET A 107 -6.52 -3.57 -0.65
N ASP A 108 -5.78 -4.16 0.29
CA ASP A 108 -5.40 -3.48 1.55
C ASP A 108 -4.02 -2.84 1.52
N GLY A 109 -3.08 -3.43 0.77
CA GLY A 109 -1.74 -2.88 0.54
C GLY A 109 -1.65 -2.28 -0.85
N ILE A 110 -1.74 -0.96 -0.96
CA ILE A 110 -1.75 -0.25 -2.24
C ILE A 110 -0.40 0.46 -2.39
N VAL A 111 0.30 0.22 -3.49
CA VAL A 111 1.55 0.88 -3.83
C VAL A 111 1.28 1.93 -4.91
N LEU A 112 1.66 3.19 -4.63
CA LEU A 112 1.59 4.31 -5.55
C LEU A 112 3.01 4.68 -6.00
N ASN A 113 3.32 4.49 -7.28
CA ASN A 113 4.56 4.98 -7.88
C ASN A 113 4.43 6.49 -8.15
N LEU A 114 5.16 7.29 -7.38
CA LEU A 114 5.07 8.76 -7.43
C LEU A 114 5.55 9.34 -8.77
N PRO A 115 6.67 8.89 -9.37
CA PRO A 115 7.06 9.35 -10.71
C PRO A 115 5.97 9.12 -11.76
N ALA A 116 5.42 7.91 -11.84
CA ALA A 116 4.36 7.57 -12.78
C ALA A 116 3.07 8.40 -12.55
N LEU A 117 2.73 8.63 -11.29
CA LEU A 117 1.55 9.40 -10.89
C LEU A 117 1.68 10.88 -11.31
N LEU A 118 2.84 11.49 -11.10
CA LEU A 118 3.09 12.89 -11.49
C LEU A 118 3.10 13.07 -13.02
N GLN A 119 3.53 12.04 -13.75
CA GLN A 119 3.51 12.03 -15.21
C GLN A 119 2.12 11.75 -15.81
N GLY A 120 1.09 11.57 -14.96
CA GLY A 120 -0.29 11.35 -15.40
C GLY A 120 -0.49 10.01 -16.13
N LEU A 121 0.34 9.01 -15.85
CA LEU A 121 0.19 7.67 -16.41
C LEU A 121 -1.13 7.02 -15.94
N PRO A 122 -1.65 6.01 -16.67
CA PRO A 122 -2.87 5.32 -16.27
C PRO A 122 -2.71 4.60 -14.91
N GLU A 123 -3.83 4.34 -14.23
CA GLU A 123 -3.89 3.67 -12.92
C GLU A 123 -3.07 2.38 -12.87
N GLU A 124 -3.07 1.59 -13.95
CA GLU A 124 -2.31 0.33 -14.04
C GLU A 124 -0.79 0.50 -13.94
N ALA A 125 -0.27 1.69 -14.31
CA ALA A 125 1.15 1.98 -14.27
C ALA A 125 1.61 2.41 -12.87
N TYR A 126 0.82 3.28 -12.22
CA TYR A 126 1.19 3.85 -10.92
C TYR A 126 0.63 3.09 -9.72
N LEU A 127 -0.43 2.30 -9.87
CA LEU A 127 -1.10 1.58 -8.78
C LEU A 127 -0.79 0.08 -8.85
N LYS A 128 -0.22 -0.48 -7.79
CA LYS A 128 0.05 -1.91 -7.66
C LYS A 128 -0.38 -2.46 -6.31
N GLU A 129 -0.69 -3.75 -6.23
CA GLU A 129 -0.83 -4.43 -4.95
C GLU A 129 0.54 -4.61 -4.30
N PHE A 130 0.60 -4.39 -3.00
CA PHE A 130 1.76 -4.79 -2.22
C PHE A 130 1.76 -6.31 -2.06
N VAL A 131 2.73 -6.97 -2.70
CA VAL A 131 3.02 -8.38 -2.50
C VAL A 131 4.19 -8.50 -1.52
N SER A 132 3.96 -9.08 -0.35
CA SER A 132 5.02 -9.38 0.61
C SER A 132 5.84 -10.56 0.10
N ASN A 133 6.89 -10.29 -0.66
CA ASN A 133 7.85 -11.32 -1.04
C ASN A 133 8.73 -11.61 0.19
N VAL A 134 8.32 -12.56 1.03
CA VAL A 134 9.23 -13.13 2.03
C VAL A 134 10.29 -13.89 1.22
N PRO A 135 11.58 -13.51 1.24
CA PRO A 135 12.59 -14.33 0.61
C PRO A 135 12.57 -15.70 1.28
N GLU A 136 12.40 -16.76 0.48
CA GLU A 136 12.67 -18.12 0.94
C GLU A 136 14.13 -18.13 1.37
N VAL A 137 14.36 -18.10 2.68
CA VAL A 137 15.70 -18.32 3.23
C VAL A 137 16.11 -19.68 2.69
N PRO A 138 17.22 -19.78 1.91
CA PRO A 138 17.72 -21.09 1.53
C PRO A 138 17.94 -21.82 2.83
N VAL A 139 17.25 -22.95 3.02
CA VAL A 139 17.60 -23.88 4.08
C VAL A 139 19.04 -24.28 3.75
N GLU A 140 20.02 -23.72 4.45
CA GLU A 140 21.36 -24.25 4.46
C GLU A 140 21.19 -25.72 4.88
N GLU A 141 21.36 -26.64 3.93
CA GLU A 141 21.54 -28.04 4.26
C GLU A 141 22.75 -28.09 5.21
N GLU A 142 22.49 -28.34 6.49
CA GLU A 142 23.55 -28.61 7.44
C GLU A 142 24.45 -29.69 6.82
N PRO A 143 25.76 -29.42 6.63
CA PRO A 143 26.64 -30.42 6.06
C PRO A 143 26.65 -31.60 7.03
N GLY A 144 26.37 -32.78 6.48
CA GLY A 144 26.13 -34.01 7.21
C GLY A 144 27.12 -34.23 8.35
N SER A 145 26.58 -34.62 9.51
CA SER A 145 27.35 -35.20 10.60
C SER A 145 27.95 -36.54 10.15
N SER A 146 29.02 -36.49 9.38
CA SER A 146 29.90 -37.63 9.13
C SER A 146 31.16 -37.44 9.96
N ASP A 147 31.10 -37.88 11.22
CA ASP A 147 32.28 -38.23 12.00
C ASP A 147 31.87 -39.32 12.99
N GLU A 148 31.61 -40.51 12.43
CA GLU A 148 31.62 -41.75 13.19
C GLU A 148 33.09 -42.06 13.49
N PHE A 149 33.49 -41.63 14.69
CA PHE A 149 34.76 -41.88 15.35
C PHE A 149 35.18 -43.35 15.27
N ASP A 150 36.16 -43.67 14.41
CA ASP A 150 36.94 -44.91 14.46
C ASP A 150 38.05 -44.75 15.50
N PHE A 151 37.76 -45.12 16.76
CA PHE A 151 38.77 -45.25 17.80
C PHE A 151 39.55 -46.56 17.58
N GLY A 152 40.72 -46.44 16.94
CA GLY A 152 41.73 -47.49 16.91
C GLY A 152 42.18 -47.86 18.33
N ALA A 153 41.88 -49.08 18.75
CA ALA A 153 42.40 -49.69 19.97
C ALA A 153 43.43 -50.76 19.60
N ASP A 154 44.69 -50.35 19.53
CA ASP A 154 45.86 -51.24 19.64
C ASP A 154 46.67 -50.82 20.89
N PHE A 155 46.40 -51.47 22.02
CA PHE A 155 47.29 -51.62 23.18
C PHE A 155 46.95 -52.90 23.94
#